data_AF-A0A2D6MGF9-F1
#
_entry.id   AF-A0A2D6MGF9-F1
#
_cell.length_a   1.000
_cell.length_b   1.000
_cell.length_c   1.000
_cell.angle_alpha   90.00
_cell.angle_beta   90.00
_cell.angle_gamma   90.00
#
_symmetry.space_group_name_H-M   'P 1'
#
loop_
_entity.id
_entity.type
_entity.pdbx_description
1 polymer ?
#
loop_
_entity_poly.entity_id
_entity_poly.type
_entity_poly.pdbx_seq_one_letter_code
_entity_poly.pdbx_strand_id
1 'polypeptide(L)' 'MMRNEQVVHAWLCGNVAASGNLTTDGVKLYSYNLLIGDRSDCQVRIWDYTASGKYISQTTSCHVGLALRCAGAPFLMTP' A
#
# COMPACT_ATOMS: atom_id res chain seq x y z
N MET A 1 -13.63 6.73 12.96
CA MET A 1 -12.26 6.22 12.71
C MET A 1 -12.08 6.06 11.21
N MET A 2 -10.94 6.47 10.66
CA MET A 2 -10.60 6.24 9.25
C MET A 2 -10.47 4.73 8.99
N ARG A 3 -10.86 4.26 7.81
CA ARG A 3 -10.69 2.87 7.36
C ARG A 3 -9.41 2.74 6.54
N ASN A 4 -8.82 1.54 6.51
CA ASN A 4 -7.62 1.25 5.70
C ASN A 4 -7.82 1.60 4.21
N GLU A 5 -9.01 1.36 3.67
CA GLU A 5 -9.35 1.74 2.29
C GLU A 5 -9.25 3.25 2.05
N GLN A 6 -9.64 4.07 3.04
CA GLN A 6 -9.50 5.52 2.95
C GLN A 6 -8.03 5.96 3.00
N VAL A 7 -7.16 5.23 3.70
CA VAL A 7 -5.71 5.47 3.69
C VAL A 7 -5.12 5.17 2.30
N VAL A 8 -5.53 4.06 1.67
CA VAL A 8 -5.09 3.73 0.31
C VAL A 8 -5.57 4.76 -0.70
N HIS A 9 -6.83 5.21 -0.61
CA HIS A 9 -7.32 6.30 -1.46
C HIS A 9 -6.57 7.61 -1.23
N ALA A 10 -6.30 7.98 0.03
CA ALA A 10 -5.51 9.16 0.35
C ALA A 10 -4.10 9.06 -0.26
N TRP A 11 -3.44 7.91 -0.13
CA TRP A 11 -2.14 7.64 -0.75
C TRP A 11 -2.19 7.82 -2.27
N LEU A 12 -3.18 7.22 -2.95
CA LEU A 12 -3.37 7.37 -4.41
C LEU A 12 -3.59 8.83 -4.83
N CYS A 13 -4.26 9.62 -3.99
CA CYS A 13 -4.51 11.05 -4.21
C CYS A 13 -3.37 11.98 -3.75
N GLY A 14 -2.29 11.46 -3.16
CA GLY A 14 -1.19 12.30 -2.68
C GLY A 14 -1.38 12.94 -1.32
N ASN A 15 -2.33 12.43 -0.52
CA ASN A 15 -2.66 12.95 0.80
C ASN A 15 -2.06 12.09 1.91
N VAL A 16 -1.67 12.73 3.01
CA VAL A 16 -1.24 12.06 4.24
C VAL A 16 -2.45 11.45 4.95
N ALA A 17 -2.33 10.20 5.41
CA ALA A 17 -3.41 9.51 6.12
C ALA A 17 -2.88 8.34 6.97
N ALA A 18 -3.65 7.94 7.99
CA ALA A 18 -3.31 6.84 8.87
C ALA A 18 -4.55 6.14 9.45
N SER A 19 -4.49 4.81 9.57
CA SER A 19 -5.49 3.97 10.21
C SER A 19 -4.84 2.70 10.75
N GLY A 20 -4.83 2.52 12.08
CA GLY A 20 -4.22 1.36 12.72
C GLY A 20 -2.76 1.18 12.29
N ASN A 21 -2.47 0.05 11.63
CA ASN A 21 -1.14 -0.29 11.14
C ASN A 21 -0.96 0.00 9.63
N LEU A 22 -1.75 0.91 9.04
CA LEU A 22 -1.60 1.33 7.66
C LEU A 22 -1.46 2.85 7.61
N THR A 23 -0.38 3.35 7.03
CA THR A 23 -0.07 4.79 6.99
C THR A 23 0.48 5.20 5.63
N THR A 24 0.32 6.48 5.30
CA THR A 24 0.93 7.08 4.12
C THR A 24 1.36 8.52 4.40
N ASP A 25 2.49 8.92 3.82
CA ASP A 25 2.96 10.30 3.78
C ASP A 25 2.48 11.04 2.50
N GLY A 26 1.58 10.45 1.73
CA GLY A 26 1.11 10.94 0.44
C GLY A 26 1.96 10.47 -0.76
N VAL A 27 3.16 9.95 -0.54
CA VAL A 27 4.02 9.41 -1.60
C VAL A 27 4.21 7.91 -1.42
N LYS A 28 4.50 7.47 -0.20
CA LYS A 28 4.76 6.10 0.20
C LYS A 28 3.61 5.56 1.05
N LEU A 29 3.38 4.26 0.95
CA LEU A 29 2.38 3.51 1.71
C LEU A 29 3.10 2.47 2.57
N TYR A 30 2.77 2.42 3.85
CA TYR A 30 3.41 1.56 4.82
C TYR A 30 2.41 0.67 5.55
N SER A 31 2.72 -0.62 5.63
CA SER A 31 2.09 -1.57 6.55
C SER A 31 2.98 -1.71 7.78
N TYR A 32 2.52 -1.26 8.94
CA TYR A 32 3.37 -0.96 10.10
C TYR A 32 4.48 0.03 9.67
N ASN A 33 5.74 -0.39 9.73
CA ASN A 33 6.90 0.36 9.24
C ASN A 33 7.47 -0.23 7.93
N LEU A 34 6.81 -1.22 7.34
CA LEU A 34 7.23 -1.84 6.09
C LEU A 34 6.65 -1.04 4.91
N LEU A 35 7.52 -0.54 4.04
CA LEU A 35 7.13 0.09 2.79
C LEU A 35 6.49 -0.95 1.87
N ILE A 36 5.22 -0.76 1.50
CA ILE A 36 4.45 -1.68 0.65
C ILE A 36 3.97 -1.06 -0.66
N GLY A 37 4.07 0.26 -0.81
CA GLY A 37 3.86 0.92 -2.10
C GLY A 37 4.47 2.33 -2.15
N ASP A 38 4.77 2.80 -3.35
CA ASP A 38 5.20 4.17 -3.60
C ASP A 38 4.57 4.73 -4.87
N ARG A 39 4.45 6.06 -4.91
CA ARG A 39 4.10 6.81 -6.11
C ARG A 39 5.25 7.71 -6.47
N SER A 40 6.01 7.32 -7.48
CA SER A 40 7.08 8.12 -8.04
C SER A 40 7.05 8.03 -9.56
N ASP A 41 7.57 9.05 -10.23
CA ASP A 41 7.64 9.11 -11.70
C ASP A 41 6.30 8.90 -12.42
N CYS A 42 5.20 9.40 -11.84
CA CYS A 42 3.83 9.19 -12.31
C CYS A 42 3.38 7.72 -12.36
N GLN A 43 4.07 6.82 -11.68
CA GLN A 43 3.74 5.39 -11.58
C GLN A 43 3.35 5.02 -10.16
N VAL A 44 2.43 4.07 -10.02
CA VAL A 44 2.10 3.44 -8.75
C VAL A 44 2.84 2.11 -8.70
N ARG A 45 3.69 1.92 -7.70
CA ARG A 45 4.44 0.68 -7.48
C ARG A 45 3.98 0.06 -6.17
N ILE A 46 3.79 -1.26 -6.17
CA ILE A 46 3.36 -2.03 -4.99
C ILE A 46 4.30 -3.22 -4.86
N TRP A 47 4.85 -3.44 -3.66
CA TRP A 47 5.70 -4.59 -3.39
C TRP A 47 4.87 -5.82 -3.03
N ASP A 48 5.13 -6.94 -3.70
CA ASP A 48 4.42 -8.20 -3.47
C ASP A 48 4.90 -8.89 -2.19
N TYR A 49 4.31 -8.49 -1.07
CA TYR A 49 4.43 -9.17 0.21
C TYR A 49 3.24 -10.10 0.51
N THR A 50 2.51 -10.53 -0.54
CA THR A 50 1.44 -11.52 -0.41
C THR A 50 1.99 -12.95 -0.42
N ALA A 51 1.09 -13.95 -0.34
CA ALA A 51 1.47 -15.36 -0.38
C ALA A 51 2.07 -15.81 -1.72
N SER A 52 1.81 -15.08 -2.82
CA SER A 52 2.44 -15.35 -4.13
C SER A 52 3.83 -14.74 -4.29
N GLY A 53 4.18 -13.77 -3.43
CA GLY A 53 5.47 -13.10 -3.42
C GLY A 53 6.29 -13.42 -2.18
N LYS A 54 6.92 -12.40 -1.59
CA LYS A 54 7.68 -12.54 -0.34
C LYS A 54 6.75 -12.38 0.85
N TYR A 55 6.04 -13.44 1.21
CA TYR A 55 5.09 -13.41 2.32
C TYR A 55 5.75 -12.92 3.64
N ILE A 56 5.19 -11.88 4.24
CA ILE A 56 5.63 -11.34 5.54
C ILE A 56 4.65 -11.69 6.66
N SER A 57 3.37 -11.38 6.47
CA SER A 57 2.31 -11.69 7.43
C SER A 57 0.93 -11.59 6.76
N GLN A 58 -0.08 -12.19 7.40
CA GLN A 58 -1.45 -12.13 6.90
C GLN A 58 -1.95 -10.68 6.79
N THR A 59 -1.66 -9.84 7.79
CA THR A 59 -2.05 -8.43 7.80
C THR A 59 -1.40 -7.66 6.65
N THR A 60 -0.09 -7.84 6.45
CA THR A 60 0.63 -7.19 5.33
C THR A 60 0.09 -7.67 3.98
N SER A 61 -0.14 -8.96 3.82
CA SER A 61 -0.74 -9.54 2.60
C SER A 61 -2.11 -8.91 2.31
N CYS A 62 -2.96 -8.76 3.33
CA CYS A 62 -4.26 -8.06 3.18
C CYS A 62 -4.10 -6.58 2.80
N HIS A 63 -3.12 -5.87 3.38
CA HIS A 63 -2.84 -4.47 3.02
C HIS A 63 -2.37 -4.33 1.56
N VAL A 64 -1.48 -5.22 1.10
CA VAL A 64 -1.04 -5.26 -0.31
C VAL A 64 -2.20 -5.58 -1.24
N GLY A 65 -3.01 -6.58 -0.92
CA GLY A 65 -4.19 -6.94 -1.71
C GLY A 65 -5.23 -5.81 -1.81
N LEU A 66 -5.40 -5.04 -0.73
CA LEU A 66 -6.22 -3.82 -0.74
C LEU A 66 -5.63 -2.76 -1.67
N ALA A 67 -4.33 -2.49 -1.57
CA ALA A 67 -3.66 -1.52 -2.43
C ALA A 67 -3.76 -1.89 -3.92
N LEU A 68 -3.55 -3.17 -4.25
CA LEU A 68 -3.72 -3.71 -5.60
C LEU A 68 -5.13 -3.48 -6.15
N ARG A 69 -6.16 -3.76 -5.34
CA ARG A 69 -7.56 -3.57 -5.73
C ARG A 69 -7.90 -2.11 -6.01
N CYS A 70 -7.34 -1.18 -5.24
CA CYS A 70 -7.62 0.25 -5.38
C CYS A 70 -6.82 0.94 -6.49
N ALA A 71 -5.60 0.48 -6.79
CA ALA A 71 -4.65 1.18 -7.67
C ALA A 71 -4.95 1.06 -9.18
N GLY A 72 -5.89 0.20 -9.58
CA GLY A 72 -6.31 0.03 -10.99
C GLY A 72 -5.27 -0.70 -11.84
N ALA A 73 -4.12 -0.07 -12.12
CA ALA A 73 -3.02 -0.64 -12.90
C ALA A 73 -1.63 -0.33 -12.28
N PRO A 74 -1.34 -0.83 -11.06
CA PRO A 74 -0.04 -0.66 -10.44
C PRO A 74 1.02 -1.57 -11.08
N PHE A 75 2.29 -1.18 -10.96
CA PHE A 75 3.42 -2.08 -11.16
C PHE A 75 3.61 -2.93 -9.91
N LEU A 76 3.41 -4.24 -10.04
CA LEU A 76 3.71 -5.19 -8.98
C LEU A 76 5.20 -5.53 -9.00
N MET A 77 5.88 -5.20 -7.90
CA MET A 77 7.32 -5.34 -7.73
C MET A 77 7.64 -6.53 -6.82
N THR A 78 8.69 -7.27 -7.15
CA THR A 78 9.30 -8.22 -6.20
C THR A 78 10.20 -7.45 -5.22
N PRO A 79 10.06 -7.64 -3.90
CA PRO A 79 10.82 -6.92 -2.88
C PRO A 79 12.25 -7.43 -2.63
#